data_AF-A0A411DWD5-F1
#
_entry.id   AF-A0A411DWD5-F1
#
_cell.length_a   1.000
_cell.length_b   1.000
_cell.length_c   1.000
_cell.angle_alpha   90.00
_cell.angle_beta   90.00
_cell.angle_gamma   90.00
#
_symmetry.space_group_name_H-M   'P 1'
#
loop_
_entity.id
_entity.type
_entity.pdbx_description
1 polymer ?
#
loop_
_entity_poly.entity_id
_entity_poly.type
_entity_poly.pdbx_seq_one_letter_code
_entity_poly.pdbx_strand_id
1 'polypeptide(L)'
;MLTRNQMIFLAGLVGVSVLTIGVICSVYFVTNIYCPALYNNFGPFSGQLKTYEEAKDLCEARGSSLPAPKTADEYECFSVLDSSFTFWLDFRRNADDNTFYDSQGNKMEFSDWEENRHPQAQGSKCVKKGRSGWNTDSCSDTTFVVCQSY
;
A
#
# COMPACT_ATOMS: atom_id res chain seq x y z
N MET A 1 -49.26 -7.38 -30.91
CA MET A 1 -49.23 -8.77 -30.39
C MET A 1 -47.83 -9.31 -30.63
N LEU A 2 -47.32 -10.14 -29.70
CA LEU A 2 -45.98 -10.80 -29.65
C LEU A 2 -44.99 -10.09 -28.68
N THR A 3 -44.99 -10.45 -27.39
CA THR A 3 -44.23 -11.55 -26.69
C THR A 3 -42.73 -11.25 -26.56
N ARG A 4 -42.27 -10.80 -25.39
CA ARG A 4 -41.76 -11.60 -24.24
C ARG A 4 -40.37 -12.21 -24.49
N ASN A 5 -39.37 -11.51 -23.94
CA ASN A 5 -38.29 -12.01 -23.07
C ASN A 5 -37.33 -13.08 -23.62
N GLN A 6 -36.01 -12.81 -23.57
CA GLN A 6 -34.98 -13.59 -22.83
C GLN A 6 -33.57 -12.99 -23.04
N MET A 7 -33.04 -12.48 -21.92
CA MET A 7 -31.67 -12.22 -21.44
C MET A 7 -30.43 -12.55 -22.30
N ILE A 8 -29.47 -11.61 -22.36
CA ILE A 8 -28.05 -11.84 -22.02
C ILE A 8 -27.52 -10.63 -21.24
N PHE A 9 -26.91 -10.90 -20.07
CA PHE A 9 -26.22 -9.97 -19.18
C PHE A 9 -24.88 -9.50 -19.78
N LEU A 10 -24.50 -8.23 -19.56
CA LEU A 10 -23.38 -7.85 -18.67
C LEU A 10 -23.05 -6.34 -18.79
N ALA A 11 -23.24 -5.66 -17.66
CA ALA A 11 -22.56 -4.46 -17.16
C ALA A 11 -22.18 -3.33 -18.14
N GLY A 12 -23.00 -2.27 -18.14
CA GLY A 12 -22.52 -0.91 -17.93
C GLY A 12 -21.70 -0.26 -19.05
N LEU A 13 -22.35 0.03 -20.18
CA LEU A 13 -21.94 1.10 -21.07
C LEU A 13 -22.03 2.45 -20.34
N VAL A 14 -20.90 3.15 -20.14
CA VAL A 14 -20.93 4.61 -19.94
C VAL A 14 -20.50 5.25 -21.25
N GLY A 15 -21.44 5.98 -21.84
CA GLY A 15 -21.46 6.36 -23.24
C GLY A 15 -20.34 7.30 -23.69
N VAL A 16 -19.98 7.17 -24.97
CA VAL A 16 -19.17 8.12 -25.69
C VAL A 16 -20.09 9.22 -26.22
N SER A 17 -20.06 10.40 -25.60
CA SER A 17 -20.53 11.63 -26.23
C SER A 17 -19.32 12.41 -26.75
N VAL A 18 -19.03 12.26 -28.04
CA VAL A 18 -18.13 13.20 -28.74
C VAL A 18 -18.95 14.46 -29.04
N LEU A 19 -18.71 15.53 -28.28
CA LEU A 19 -19.10 16.88 -28.69
C LEU A 19 -17.88 17.80 -28.58
N THR A 20 -17.51 18.26 -29.76
CA THR A 20 -16.36 19.09 -30.09
C THR A 20 -16.36 20.43 -29.35
N ILE A 21 -15.19 20.86 -28.88
CA ILE A 21 -14.53 22.17 -29.15
C ILE A 21 -13.54 22.45 -28.01
N GLY A 22 -12.26 22.58 -28.35
CA GLY A 22 -11.31 23.42 -27.61
C GLY A 22 -10.61 22.81 -26.39
N VAL A 23 -9.30 22.62 -26.53
CA VAL A 23 -8.29 22.62 -25.45
C VAL A 23 -8.48 21.57 -24.35
N ILE A 24 -8.12 20.32 -24.63
CA ILE A 24 -7.40 19.55 -23.62
C ILE A 24 -6.45 18.59 -24.31
N CYS A 25 -5.17 18.71 -23.95
CA CYS A 25 -4.11 17.79 -24.28
C CYS A 25 -4.60 16.37 -23.97
N SER A 26 -4.73 15.50 -24.98
CA SER A 26 -5.08 14.09 -24.80
C SER A 26 -3.92 13.35 -24.12
N VAL A 27 -3.76 13.60 -22.82
CA VAL A 27 -3.23 12.62 -21.89
C VAL A 27 -4.45 11.87 -21.39
N TYR A 28 -4.69 10.69 -21.93
CA TYR A 28 -5.59 9.71 -21.32
C TYR A 28 -4.95 9.26 -19.99
N PHE A 29 -4.96 10.12 -18.98
CA PHE A 29 -4.68 9.75 -17.60
C PHE A 29 -5.96 9.14 -17.05
N VAL A 30 -6.23 7.89 -17.40
CA VAL A 30 -6.97 7.01 -16.49
C VAL A 30 -5.94 6.52 -15.46
N THR A 31 -5.26 7.43 -14.76
CA THR A 31 -4.53 7.01 -13.58
C THR A 31 -5.57 6.66 -12.56
N ASN A 32 -5.64 5.37 -12.25
CA ASN A 32 -6.28 4.85 -11.07
C ASN A 32 -6.01 5.84 -9.91
N ILE A 33 -7.02 6.57 -9.43
CA ILE A 33 -6.87 7.66 -8.45
C ILE A 33 -6.21 7.15 -7.16
N TYR A 34 -6.27 5.85 -6.93
CA TYR A 34 -5.63 5.17 -5.81
C TYR A 34 -4.11 5.08 -5.94
N CYS A 35 -3.56 5.13 -7.15
CA CYS A 35 -2.13 4.98 -7.36
C CYS A 35 -1.43 5.81 -8.47
N PRO A 36 -1.71 7.11 -8.69
CA PRO A 36 -0.96 7.93 -9.66
C PRO A 36 0.42 8.36 -9.15
N ALA A 37 0.65 8.29 -7.84
CA ALA A 37 1.74 8.97 -7.17
C ALA A 37 2.89 8.05 -6.76
N LEU A 38 3.05 6.86 -7.35
CA LEU A 38 4.15 5.98 -6.96
C LEU A 38 5.54 6.58 -7.18
N TYR A 39 5.66 7.56 -8.07
CA TYR A 39 6.89 8.31 -8.31
C TYR A 39 7.06 9.54 -7.40
N ASN A 40 5.98 10.07 -6.82
CA ASN A 40 5.98 11.32 -6.05
C ASN A 40 5.69 11.11 -4.55
N ASN A 41 4.92 10.08 -4.20
CA ASN A 41 4.54 9.72 -2.84
C ASN A 41 5.46 8.65 -2.27
N PHE A 42 6.03 7.77 -3.10
CA PHE A 42 7.05 6.82 -2.65
C PHE A 42 8.47 7.35 -2.88
N GLY A 43 9.00 8.01 -1.83
CA GLY A 43 10.33 8.64 -1.85
C GLY A 43 11.48 7.63 -1.98
N PRO A 44 12.70 8.07 -2.36
CA PRO A 44 13.72 7.20 -2.91
C PRO A 44 14.12 6.10 -1.95
N PHE A 45 14.02 4.86 -2.45
CA PHE A 45 14.67 3.67 -1.93
C PHE A 45 16.12 4.01 -1.62
N SER A 46 16.46 4.03 -0.32
CA SER A 46 17.78 4.49 0.13
C SER A 46 18.92 3.61 -0.42
N GLY A 47 18.63 2.41 -0.96
CA GLY A 47 19.61 1.38 -1.27
C GLY A 47 20.28 0.80 -0.02
N GLN A 48 20.20 1.52 1.10
CA GLN A 48 20.65 1.15 2.42
C GLN A 48 19.54 0.43 3.18
N LEU A 49 19.92 -0.64 3.86
CA LEU A 49 19.07 -1.31 4.83
C LEU A 49 19.10 -0.53 6.14
N LYS A 50 17.93 -0.30 6.73
CA LYS A 50 17.73 0.50 7.94
C LYS A 50 16.86 -0.26 8.94
N THR A 51 17.08 0.00 10.23
CA THR A 51 16.16 -0.45 11.28
C THR A 51 14.81 0.24 11.15
N TYR A 52 13.78 -0.27 11.83
CA TYR A 52 12.45 0.35 11.76
C TYR A 52 12.50 1.83 12.19
N GLU A 53 13.18 2.13 13.30
CA GLU A 53 13.25 3.51 13.82
C GLU A 53 14.05 4.41 12.88
N GLU A 54 15.19 3.95 12.35
CA GLU A 54 15.95 4.76 11.39
C GLU A 54 15.21 4.97 10.07
N ALA A 55 14.40 4.00 9.64
CA ALA A 55 13.57 4.10 8.44
C ALA A 55 12.44 5.10 8.65
N LYS A 56 11.78 5.05 9.82
CA LYS A 56 10.78 6.03 10.24
C LYS A 56 11.35 7.44 10.28
N ASP A 57 12.47 7.63 10.99
CA ASP A 57 13.15 8.92 11.09
C ASP A 57 13.55 9.46 9.71
N LEU A 58 14.02 8.58 8.80
CA LEU A 58 14.38 8.97 7.43
C LEU A 58 13.18 9.50 6.65
N CYS A 59 12.01 8.85 6.78
CA CYS A 59 10.81 9.30 6.11
C CYS A 59 10.27 10.61 6.71
N GLU A 60 10.27 10.72 8.04
CA GLU A 60 9.83 11.92 8.76
C GLU A 60 10.72 13.13 8.44
N ALA A 61 12.04 12.95 8.37
CA ALA A 61 12.99 13.98 7.97
C ALA A 61 12.76 14.51 6.54
N ARG A 62 12.01 13.78 5.70
CA ARG A 62 11.62 14.14 4.34
C ARG A 62 10.20 14.69 4.25
N GLY A 63 9.51 14.88 5.39
CA GLY A 63 8.10 15.30 5.41
C GLY A 63 7.12 14.21 4.98
N SER A 64 7.51 12.94 5.14
CA SER A 64 6.74 11.74 4.75
C SER A 64 6.66 10.76 5.92
N SER A 65 5.97 9.63 5.77
CA SER A 65 5.91 8.57 6.79
C SER A 65 6.38 7.23 6.23
N LEU A 66 6.54 6.21 7.08
CA LEU A 66 6.53 4.84 6.58
C LEU A 66 5.12 4.51 6.02
N PRO A 67 5.02 3.55 5.08
CA PRO A 67 3.74 3.17 4.48
C PRO A 67 2.81 2.43 5.45
N ALA A 68 1.56 2.89 5.58
CA ALA A 68 0.51 2.21 6.36
C ALA A 68 -0.74 1.99 5.48
N PRO A 69 -0.70 1.06 4.51
CA PRO A 69 -1.84 0.79 3.64
C PRO A 69 -3.08 0.43 4.45
N LYS A 70 -4.17 1.15 4.19
CA LYS A 70 -5.48 0.99 4.85
C LYS A 70 -6.44 0.11 4.04
N THR A 71 -6.13 -0.12 2.76
CA THR A 71 -6.96 -0.88 1.84
C THR A 71 -6.11 -1.77 0.94
N ALA A 72 -6.75 -2.75 0.29
CA ALA A 72 -6.10 -3.58 -0.73
C ALA A 72 -5.62 -2.75 -1.92
N ASP A 73 -6.39 -1.73 -2.34
CA ASP A 73 -6.01 -0.84 -3.45
C ASP A 73 -4.77 0.00 -3.11
N GLU A 74 -4.67 0.48 -1.86
CA GLU A 74 -3.46 1.17 -1.36
C GLU A 74 -2.26 0.22 -1.21
N TYR A 75 -2.49 -1.07 -1.01
CA TYR A 75 -1.41 -2.05 -0.93
C TYR A 75 -0.94 -2.50 -2.33
N GLU A 76 -1.86 -2.62 -3.29
CA GLU A 76 -1.55 -2.94 -4.68
C GLU A 76 -0.61 -1.90 -5.31
N CYS A 77 -0.60 -0.68 -4.79
CA CYS A 77 0.41 0.33 -5.10
C CYS A 77 1.86 -0.15 -4.99
N PHE A 78 2.17 -1.11 -4.13
CA PHE A 78 3.53 -1.64 -4.01
C PHE A 78 3.91 -2.62 -5.12
N SER A 79 2.99 -3.01 -6.01
CA SER A 79 3.26 -3.99 -7.07
C SER A 79 4.24 -3.49 -8.14
N VAL A 80 4.46 -2.18 -8.23
CA VAL A 80 5.52 -1.60 -9.08
C VAL A 80 6.93 -1.82 -8.54
N LEU A 81 7.05 -2.13 -7.25
CA LEU A 81 8.33 -2.45 -6.62
C LEU A 81 8.68 -3.91 -6.92
N ASP A 82 9.97 -4.21 -7.02
CA ASP A 82 10.43 -5.58 -7.16
C ASP A 82 9.88 -6.43 -6.00
N SER A 83 9.20 -7.54 -6.33
CA SER A 83 8.55 -8.39 -5.33
C SER A 83 9.55 -9.00 -4.34
N SER A 84 10.84 -9.09 -4.71
CA SER A 84 11.92 -9.53 -3.84
C SER A 84 12.31 -8.52 -2.77
N PHE A 85 11.92 -7.25 -2.91
CA PHE A 85 12.18 -6.23 -1.90
C PHE A 85 11.27 -6.38 -0.71
N THR A 86 11.92 -6.39 0.45
CA THR A 86 11.29 -6.29 1.76
C THR A 86 11.49 -4.89 2.32
N PHE A 87 10.46 -4.31 2.91
CA PHE A 87 10.55 -2.96 3.49
C PHE A 87 9.59 -2.80 4.66
N TRP A 88 9.93 -1.89 5.57
CA TRP A 88 9.11 -1.61 6.74
C TRP A 88 7.76 -1.01 6.34
N LEU A 89 6.70 -1.52 6.96
CA LEU A 89 5.40 -0.88 7.01
C LEU A 89 5.29 -0.13 8.34
N ASP A 90 4.52 0.94 8.37
CA ASP A 90 4.28 1.72 9.57
C ASP A 90 3.26 1.03 10.47
N PHE A 91 3.63 -0.13 11.00
CA PHE A 91 2.85 -0.84 11.98
C PHE A 91 3.76 -1.50 13.01
N ARG A 92 3.39 -1.35 14.29
CA ARG A 92 4.03 -2.00 15.42
C ARG A 92 3.02 -2.68 16.31
N ARG A 93 3.42 -3.84 16.84
CA ARG A 93 2.64 -4.55 17.86
C ARG A 93 2.65 -3.76 19.17
N ASN A 94 1.47 -3.44 19.66
CA ASN A 94 1.26 -2.95 21.02
C ASN A 94 1.44 -4.09 22.04
N ALA A 95 2.16 -3.82 23.12
CA ALA A 95 2.45 -4.81 24.15
C ALA A 95 1.20 -5.17 24.99
N ASP A 96 0.27 -4.23 25.12
CA ASP A 96 -0.87 -4.38 26.04
C ASP A 96 -1.98 -5.26 25.46
N ASP A 97 -2.30 -5.09 24.17
CA ASP A 97 -3.41 -5.79 23.51
C ASP A 97 -2.98 -6.77 22.41
N ASN A 98 -1.67 -6.87 22.14
CA ASN A 98 -1.08 -7.68 21.07
C ASN A 98 -1.58 -7.36 19.65
N THR A 99 -2.22 -6.20 19.44
CA THR A 99 -2.68 -5.71 18.13
C THR A 99 -1.67 -4.74 17.53
N PHE A 100 -1.85 -4.39 16.25
CA PHE A 100 -0.91 -3.54 15.52
C PHE A 100 -1.48 -2.14 15.33
N TYR A 101 -0.64 -1.13 15.52
CA TYR A 101 -0.97 0.28 15.33
C TYR A 101 0.08 0.96 14.47
N ASP A 102 -0.34 1.95 13.70
CA ASP A 102 0.57 2.84 12.99
C ASP A 102 1.18 3.92 13.90
N SER A 103 2.14 4.69 13.38
CA SER A 103 2.80 5.75 14.15
C SER A 103 1.86 6.89 14.59
N GLN A 104 0.66 6.98 13.99
CA GLN A 104 -0.38 7.94 14.34
C GLN A 104 -1.34 7.39 15.40
N GLY A 105 -1.18 6.14 15.84
CA GLY A 105 -2.02 5.48 16.83
C GLY A 105 -3.31 4.88 16.25
N ASN A 106 -3.45 4.81 14.93
CA ASN A 106 -4.58 4.11 14.32
C ASN A 106 -4.34 2.61 14.32
N LYS A 107 -5.37 1.85 14.70
CA LYS A 107 -5.32 0.39 14.66
C LYS A 107 -5.22 -0.09 13.21
N MET A 108 -4.46 -1.15 12.98
CA MET A 108 -4.40 -1.84 11.69
C MET A 108 -5.75 -2.51 11.40
N GLU A 109 -6.43 -2.05 10.35
CA GLU A 109 -7.70 -2.60 9.88
C GLU A 109 -7.54 -3.50 8.64
N PHE A 110 -6.48 -3.27 7.87
CA PHE A 110 -6.12 -4.06 6.69
C PHE A 110 -4.76 -4.73 6.89
N SER A 111 -4.66 -5.99 6.46
CA SER A 111 -3.41 -6.74 6.48
C SER A 111 -3.38 -7.81 5.41
N ASP A 112 -2.20 -8.03 4.83
CA ASP A 112 -1.93 -9.10 3.86
C ASP A 112 -0.86 -10.05 4.43
N TRP A 113 -1.11 -10.64 5.60
CA TRP A 113 -0.15 -11.52 6.27
C TRP A 113 0.22 -12.73 5.42
N GLU A 114 1.51 -13.06 5.36
CA GLU A 114 1.98 -14.28 4.71
C GLU A 114 1.41 -15.53 5.42
N GLU A 115 0.96 -16.49 4.63
CA GLU A 115 0.38 -17.75 5.13
C GLU A 115 1.37 -18.44 6.08
N ASN A 116 0.92 -18.81 7.28
CA ASN A 116 1.73 -19.39 8.37
C ASN A 116 2.74 -18.46 9.06
N ARG A 117 2.78 -17.16 8.72
CA ARG A 117 3.53 -16.12 9.46
C ARG A 117 2.60 -15.23 10.29
N HIS A 118 1.47 -15.80 10.71
CA HIS A 118 0.51 -15.12 11.58
C HIS A 118 1.25 -14.55 12.80
N PRO A 119 0.96 -13.30 13.22
CA PRO A 119 1.73 -12.58 14.23
C PRO A 119 1.59 -13.15 15.66
N GLN A 120 1.51 -14.45 15.89
CA GLN A 120 1.48 -15.02 17.25
C GLN A 120 2.84 -15.47 17.76
N ALA A 121 3.90 -15.42 16.93
CA ALA A 121 5.26 -15.73 17.36
C ALA A 121 5.80 -14.62 18.29
N GLN A 122 6.03 -14.98 19.55
CA GLN A 122 6.55 -14.10 20.60
C GLN A 122 7.92 -13.54 20.22
N GLY A 123 8.10 -12.22 20.37
CA GLY A 123 9.39 -11.51 20.18
C GLY A 123 9.45 -10.57 18.97
N SER A 124 8.55 -10.73 18.00
CA SER A 124 8.58 -9.99 16.74
C SER A 124 7.50 -8.90 16.70
N LYS A 125 7.92 -7.63 16.56
CA LYS A 125 7.10 -6.44 16.87
C LYS A 125 6.88 -5.49 15.69
N CYS A 126 7.81 -5.38 14.75
CA CYS A 126 7.71 -4.43 13.64
C CYS A 126 7.25 -5.15 12.38
N VAL A 127 6.36 -4.54 11.62
CA VAL A 127 5.76 -5.16 10.43
C VAL A 127 6.54 -4.75 9.18
N LYS A 128 6.80 -5.70 8.30
CA LYS A 128 7.38 -5.44 6.98
C LYS A 128 6.59 -6.15 5.90
N LYS A 129 6.62 -5.57 4.70
CA LYS A 129 6.24 -6.26 3.47
C LYS A 129 7.32 -7.29 3.16
N GLY A 130 6.93 -8.56 3.05
CA GLY A 130 7.76 -9.70 2.67
C GLY A 130 7.62 -10.03 1.18
N ARG A 131 8.13 -11.21 0.77
CA ARG A 131 8.05 -11.66 -0.63
C ARG A 131 6.64 -12.13 -1.03
N SER A 132 5.91 -12.70 -0.08
CA SER A 132 4.67 -13.45 -0.26
C SER A 132 3.50 -12.88 0.55
N GLY A 133 3.72 -11.73 1.20
CA GLY A 133 2.81 -11.13 2.16
C GLY A 133 3.59 -10.43 3.26
N TRP A 134 2.89 -9.97 4.29
CA TRP A 134 3.46 -9.25 5.42
C TRP A 134 3.96 -10.23 6.46
N ASN A 135 5.00 -9.84 7.18
CA ASN A 135 5.43 -10.56 8.37
C ASN A 135 5.97 -9.58 9.42
N THR A 136 6.11 -10.07 10.64
CA THR A 136 6.77 -9.33 11.71
C THR A 136 8.25 -9.69 11.75
N ASP A 137 9.11 -8.73 12.06
CA ASP A 137 10.49 -8.99 12.50
C ASP A 137 10.89 -8.23 13.78
N SER A 138 12.12 -8.48 14.24
CA SER A 138 12.75 -7.62 15.24
C SER A 138 12.87 -6.20 14.67
N CYS A 139 12.47 -5.19 15.43
CA CYS A 139 12.58 -3.79 15.02
C CYS A 139 14.04 -3.34 14.81
N SER A 140 15.00 -4.10 15.37
CA SER A 140 16.43 -3.88 15.22
C SER A 140 17.03 -4.56 13.99
N ASP A 141 16.26 -5.38 13.26
CA ASP A 141 16.70 -5.89 11.97
C ASP A 141 16.74 -4.77 10.94
N THR A 142 17.43 -4.99 9.83
CA THR A 142 17.53 -3.97 8.77
C THR A 142 16.87 -4.46 7.49
N THR A 143 16.09 -3.60 6.86
CA THR A 143 15.48 -3.85 5.55
C THR A 143 15.41 -2.56 4.73
N PHE A 144 14.99 -2.63 3.47
CA PHE A 144 14.84 -1.43 2.66
C PHE A 144 13.83 -0.45 3.22
N VAL A 145 14.00 0.82 2.86
CA VAL A 145 13.10 1.90 3.25
C VAL A 145 12.29 2.34 2.04
N VAL A 146 10.98 2.42 2.26
CA VAL A 146 10.01 3.03 1.36
C VAL A 146 9.27 4.05 2.22
N CYS A 147 9.15 5.29 1.75
CA CYS A 147 8.45 6.36 2.47
C CYS A 147 7.19 6.72 1.71
N GLN A 148 6.05 6.89 2.36
CA GLN A 148 4.78 7.33 1.78
C GLN A 148 4.54 8.81 2.10
N SER A 149 4.21 9.61 1.08
CA SER A 149 3.69 10.97 1.22
C SER A 149 2.19 10.96 0.94
N TYR A 150 1.44 11.82 1.62
CA TYR A 150 -0.01 12.00 1.47
C TYR A 150 -0.31 13.36 0.86
#